data_AF-M0G5L0-F1
#
_entry.id   AF-M0G5L0-F1
#
_cell.length_a   1.000
_cell.length_b   1.000
_cell.length_c   1.000
_cell.angle_alpha   90.00
_cell.angle_beta   90.00
_cell.angle_gamma   90.00
#
_symmetry.space_group_name_H-M   'P 1'
#
loop_
_entity.id
_entity.type
_entity.pdbx_description
1 polymer ?
#
loop_
_entity_poly.entity_id
_entity_poly.type
_entity_poly.pdbx_seq_one_letter_code
_entity_poly.pdbx_strand_id
1 'polypeptide(L)' 'MADCSEPDCENVAAVRLYVPWDADRDVCTAHARALVQQDGVVAEPLDGAEDDWA' A
#
# COMPACT_ATOMS: atom_id res chain seq x y z
N MET A 1 -4.24 10.28 8.70
CA MET A 1 -3.52 9.35 7.82
C MET A 1 -2.88 8.30 8.71
N ALA A 2 -3.10 7.02 8.42
CA ALA A 2 -2.49 5.92 9.17
C ALA A 2 -1.04 5.71 8.70
N ASP A 3 -0.21 5.14 9.56
CA ASP A 3 1.14 4.69 9.18
C ASP A 3 1.04 3.43 8.31
N CYS A 4 2.09 3.18 7.54
CA CYS A 4 2.26 1.98 6.73
C CYS A 4 2.13 0.72 7.60
N SER A 5 1.34 -0.25 7.16
CA SER A 5 1.13 -1.50 7.91
C SER A 5 2.35 -2.42 7.93
N GLU A 6 3.33 -2.19 7.05
CA GLU A 6 4.55 -2.99 7.02
C GLU A 6 5.41 -2.76 8.27
N PRO A 7 6.02 -3.82 8.82
CA PRO A 7 6.85 -3.71 10.01
C PRO A 7 8.03 -2.77 9.77
N ASP A 8 8.41 -2.04 10.83
CA ASP A 8 9.55 -1.10 10.82
C ASP A 8 9.42 0.02 9.77
N CYS A 9 8.20 0.39 9.40
CA CYS A 9 7.93 1.49 8.47
C CYS A 9 7.05 2.57 9.10
N GLU A 10 7.60 3.76 9.30
CA GLU A 10 6.89 4.94 9.84
C GLU A 10 6.39 5.88 8.73
N ASN A 11 6.41 5.43 7.47
CA ASN A 11 5.89 6.23 6.37
C ASN A 11 4.37 6.27 6.39
N VAL A 12 3.80 7.37 5.90
CA VAL A 12 2.35 7.50 5.75
C VAL A 12 1.82 6.49 4.72
N ALA A 13 0.74 5.79 5.07
CA ALA A 13 0.03 4.95 4.13
C ALA A 13 -0.65 5.78 3.05
N ALA A 14 -0.49 5.35 1.81
CA ALA A 14 -0.96 6.05 0.60
C ALA A 14 -1.69 5.11 -0.36
N VAL A 15 -1.60 3.80 -0.16
CA VAL A 15 -2.11 2.79 -1.09
C VAL A 15 -2.72 1.63 -0.31
N ARG A 16 -3.92 1.23 -0.70
CA ARG A 16 -4.55 -0.02 -0.25
C ARG A 16 -4.13 -1.17 -1.15
N LEU A 17 -3.69 -2.26 -0.54
CA LEU A 17 -3.45 -3.53 -1.21
C LEU A 17 -4.64 -4.45 -0.98
N TYR A 18 -5.23 -4.91 -2.06
CA TYR A 18 -6.25 -5.95 -2.06
C TYR A 18 -5.56 -7.31 -2.16
N VAL A 19 -5.58 -8.06 -1.05
CA VAL A 19 -4.88 -9.34 -0.92
C VAL A 19 -5.90 -10.48 -0.98
N PRO A 20 -5.90 -11.33 -2.02
CA PRO A 20 -6.93 -12.36 -2.19
C PRO A 20 -6.93 -13.47 -1.12
N TRP A 21 -5.86 -13.60 -0.35
CA TRP A 21 -5.63 -14.69 0.61
C TRP A 21 -5.42 -14.23 2.05
N ASP A 22 -5.52 -12.92 2.30
CA ASP A 22 -5.38 -12.34 3.64
C ASP A 22 -6.25 -11.07 3.74
N ALA A 23 -6.08 -10.26 4.79
CA ALA A 23 -6.78 -8.99 4.92
C ALA A 23 -6.16 -7.93 3.99
N ASP A 24 -7.00 -7.01 3.54
CA ASP A 24 -6.53 -5.81 2.85
C ASP A 24 -5.65 -4.99 3.80
N ARG A 25 -4.57 -4.41 3.25
CA ARG A 25 -3.59 -3.66 4.05
C ARG A 25 -3.24 -2.33 3.41
N ASP A 26 -3.09 -1.31 4.24
CA ASP A 26 -2.74 0.04 3.81
C ASP A 26 -1.24 0.26 4.01
N VAL A 27 -0.53 0.54 2.91
CA VAL A 27 0.94 0.67 2.91
C VAL A 27 1.36 1.98 2.25
N CYS A 28 2.61 2.37 2.47
CA CYS A 28 3.19 3.50 1.75
C CYS A 28 3.42 3.15 0.28
N THR A 29 3.57 4.18 -0.56
CA THR A 29 3.79 4.06 -2.01
C THR A 29 4.97 3.14 -2.37
N ALA A 30 6.04 3.20 -1.58
CA ALA A 30 7.24 2.39 -1.80
C ALA A 30 6.96 0.89 -1.59
N HIS A 31 6.31 0.54 -0.48
CA HIS A 31 5.94 -0.85 -0.20
C HIS A 31 4.89 -1.36 -1.18
N ALA A 32 3.89 -0.55 -1.53
CA ALA A 32 2.91 -0.95 -2.54
C ALA A 32 3.58 -1.32 -3.88
N ARG A 33 4.52 -0.52 -4.37
CA ARG A 33 5.27 -0.83 -5.61
C ARG A 33 6.04 -2.14 -5.51
N ALA A 34 6.66 -2.41 -4.37
CA ALA A 34 7.38 -3.66 -4.16
C ALA A 34 6.42 -4.87 -4.11
N LEU A 35 5.36 -4.76 -3.32
CA LEU A 35 4.44 -5.86 -3.02
C LEU A 35 3.56 -6.24 -4.21
N VAL A 36 3.10 -5.28 -5.02
CA VAL A 36 2.38 -5.57 -6.27
C VAL A 36 3.23 -6.43 -7.21
N GLN A 37 4.53 -6.15 -7.28
CA GLN A 37 5.45 -6.87 -8.16
C GLN A 37 5.86 -8.24 -7.61
N GLN A 38 5.99 -8.37 -6.29
CA GLN A 38 6.43 -9.62 -5.63
C GLN A 38 5.28 -10.60 -5.45
N ASP A 39 4.15 -10.11 -4.97
CA ASP A 39 3.04 -10.93 -4.50
C ASP A 39 1.92 -11.02 -5.54
N GLY A 40 1.91 -10.16 -6.57
CA GLY A 40 0.84 -10.15 -7.59
C GLY A 40 -0.51 -9.67 -7.03
N VAL A 41 -0.49 -8.85 -5.99
CA VAL A 41 -1.67 -8.23 -5.38
C VAL A 41 -2.11 -6.97 -6.15
N VAL A 42 -3.35 -6.56 -5.96
CA VAL A 42 -3.88 -5.34 -6.59
C VAL A 42 -3.68 -4.15 -5.67
N ALA A 43 -3.25 -3.02 -6.21
CA ALA A 43 -3.06 -1.77 -5.48
C ALA A 43 -4.02 -0.68 -5.97
N GLU A 44 -4.55 0.10 -5.02
CA GLU A 44 -5.37 1.27 -5.27
C GLU A 44 -4.91 2.43 -4.36
N PRO A 45 -4.68 3.64 -4.89
CA PRO A 45 -4.34 4.79 -4.06
C PRO A 45 -5.47 5.11 -3.08
N LEU A 46 -5.10 5.48 -1.86
CA LEU A 46 -6.04 6.02 -0.88
C LEU A 46 -6.51 7.41 -1.33
N ASP A 47 -7.67 7.83 -0.81
CA ASP A 47 -8.24 9.14 -1.10
C ASP A 47 -7.24 10.26 -0.77
N GLY A 48 -6.92 11.10 -1.76
CA GLY A 48 -5.96 12.20 -1.64
C GLY A 48 -4.50 11.82 -1.85
N ALA A 49 -4.20 10.55 -2.19
CA ALA A 49 -2.85 10.06 -2.50
C ALA A 49 -2.68 9.65 -3.98
N GLU A 50 -3.61 10.06 -4.85
CA GLU A 50 -3.58 9.69 -6.28
C GLU A 50 -2.32 10.20 -6.99
N ASP A 51 -1.82 11.38 -6.61
CA ASP A 51 -0.62 12.00 -7.20
C ASP A 51 0.66 11.24 -6.82
N ASP A 52 0.74 10.74 -5.59
CA ASP A 52 1.86 9.90 -5.12
C ASP A 52 1.92 8.55 -5.84
N TRP A 53 0.79 8.06 -6.38
CA TRP A 53 0.67 6.77 -7.06
C TRP A 53 0.73 6.85 -8.60
N ALA A 54 0.95 8.04 -9.17
CA ALA A 54 1.05 8.24 -10.61
C ALA A 54 2.27 7.54 -11.27
#